data_AF-A0A4R6T0N5-F1
#
_entry.id   AF-A0A4R6T0N5-F1
#
_cell.length_a   1.000
_cell.length_b   1.000
_cell.length_c   1.000
_cell.angle_alpha   90.00
_cell.angle_beta   90.00
_cell.angle_gamma   90.00
#
_symmetry.space_group_name_H-M   'P 1'
#
loop_
_entity.id
_entity.type
_entity.pdbx_description
1 polymer ?
#
loop_
_entity_poly.entity_id
_entity_poly.type
_entity_poly.pdbx_seq_one_letter_code
_entity_poly.pdbx_strand_id
1 'polypeptide(L)'
;METNPYWIFILALPVACIAWTVTKEEVFREPREYCVEKSKSCKNIFKRKLFYMLTCEYCFSHYVTLFLLVITKYTLLYPDWRGYLIAGFSIVWIANVYMSIYNLIRIDLKKEKLIVQKEEEKIRNNSGLSDHLSSEQQVLLK
;
A
#
# COMPACT_ATOMS: atom_id res chain seq x y z
N MET A 1 -20.81 4.95 -26.51
CA MET A 1 -20.96 4.56 -25.09
C MET A 1 -21.09 5.85 -24.31
N GLU A 2 -22.22 6.07 -23.64
CA GLU A 2 -22.35 7.22 -22.74
C GLU A 2 -21.38 7.03 -21.57
N THR A 3 -20.24 7.73 -21.63
CA THR A 3 -19.22 7.71 -20.59
C THR A 3 -19.72 8.55 -19.42
N ASN A 4 -20.60 7.96 -18.62
CA ASN A 4 -21.04 8.56 -17.37
C ASN A 4 -19.82 8.84 -16.48
N PRO A 5 -19.71 10.03 -15.86
CA PRO A 5 -18.53 10.43 -15.10
C PRO A 5 -18.22 9.49 -13.92
N TYR A 6 -19.22 8.72 -13.44
CA TYR A 6 -19.06 7.75 -12.37
C TYR A 6 -18.14 6.57 -12.69
N TRP A 7 -17.94 6.25 -13.98
CA TRP A 7 -17.05 5.15 -14.39
C TRP A 7 -15.62 5.35 -13.93
N ILE A 8 -15.20 6.60 -13.70
CA ILE A 8 -13.85 6.90 -13.26
C ILE A 8 -13.53 6.31 -11.88
N PHE A 9 -14.52 6.27 -10.97
CA PHE A 9 -14.34 5.69 -9.63
C PHE A 9 -14.26 4.16 -9.71
N ILE A 10 -15.09 3.55 -10.57
CA ILE A 10 -15.10 2.11 -10.81
C ILE A 10 -13.78 1.67 -11.45
N LEU A 11 -13.23 2.45 -12.38
CA LEU A 11 -11.94 2.18 -13.02
C LEU A 11 -10.75 2.45 -12.09
N ALA A 12 -10.86 3.40 -11.16
CA ALA A 12 -9.81 3.69 -10.19
C ALA A 12 -9.65 2.60 -9.13
N LEU A 13 -10.72 1.85 -8.80
CA LEU A 13 -10.66 0.71 -7.88
C LEU A 13 -9.68 -0.40 -8.31
N PRO A 14 -9.80 -1.01 -9.50
CA PRO A 14 -8.89 -2.05 -9.94
C PRO A 14 -7.47 -1.50 -10.14
N VAL A 15 -7.31 -0.24 -10.57
CA VAL A 15 -5.99 0.42 -10.60
C VAL A 15 -5.38 0.45 -9.22
N ALA A 16 -6.13 0.90 -8.21
CA ALA A 16 -5.66 0.98 -6.83
C ALA A 16 -5.32 -0.41 -6.26
N CYS A 17 -6.17 -1.40 -6.47
CA CYS A 17 -5.95 -2.77 -6.01
C CYS A 17 -4.71 -3.39 -6.66
N ILE A 18 -4.59 -3.37 -7.99
CA ILE A 18 -3.44 -3.97 -8.69
C ILE A 18 -2.15 -3.28 -8.26
N ALA A 19 -2.15 -1.95 -8.22
CA ALA A 19 -0.94 -1.22 -7.86
C ALA A 19 -0.56 -1.41 -6.39
N TRP A 20 -1.52 -1.44 -5.47
CA TRP A 20 -1.27 -1.73 -4.07
C TRP A 20 -0.78 -3.16 -3.85
N THR A 21 -1.42 -4.17 -4.46
CA THR A 21 -1.03 -5.57 -4.33
C THR A 21 0.38 -5.78 -4.88
N VAL A 22 0.67 -5.31 -6.10
CA VAL A 22 2.02 -5.46 -6.68
C VAL A 22 3.07 -4.74 -5.83
N THR A 23 2.73 -3.63 -5.17
CA THR A 23 3.73 -2.92 -4.37
C THR A 23 3.90 -3.40 -2.94
N LYS A 24 2.85 -3.93 -2.31
CA LYS A 24 2.84 -4.28 -0.88
C LYS A 24 2.86 -5.78 -0.62
N GLU A 25 2.52 -6.61 -1.59
CA GLU A 25 2.61 -8.07 -1.45
C GLU A 25 4.09 -8.49 -1.40
N GLU A 26 4.47 -9.29 -0.40
CA GLU A 26 5.87 -9.70 -0.16
C GLU A 26 6.43 -10.60 -1.27
N VAL A 27 5.56 -11.20 -2.10
CA VAL A 27 5.92 -12.01 -3.27
C VAL A 27 6.79 -11.24 -4.27
N PHE A 28 6.68 -9.91 -4.33
CA PHE A 28 7.50 -9.07 -5.21
C PHE A 28 8.67 -8.40 -4.48
N ARG A 29 9.00 -8.80 -3.25
CA ARG A 29 10.10 -8.22 -2.48
C ARG A 29 11.47 -8.57 -3.08
N GLU A 30 11.70 -9.82 -3.46
CA GLU A 30 12.92 -10.25 -4.16
C GLU A 30 13.14 -9.50 -5.48
N PRO A 31 12.18 -9.42 -6.42
CA PRO A 31 12.37 -8.65 -7.64
C PRO A 31 12.50 -7.15 -7.36
N ARG A 32 11.84 -6.60 -6.33
CA ARG A 32 12.00 -5.21 -5.91
C ARG A 32 13.40 -4.92 -5.38
N GLU A 33 13.92 -5.74 -4.48
CA GLU A 33 15.27 -5.61 -3.93
C GLU A 33 16.32 -5.80 -5.02
N TYR A 34 16.13 -6.80 -5.89
CA TYR A 34 16.94 -6.99 -7.10
C TYR A 34 16.92 -5.76 -8.02
N CYS A 35 15.75 -5.16 -8.25
CA CYS A 35 15.61 -3.95 -9.07
C CYS A 35 16.25 -2.73 -8.41
N VAL A 36 16.15 -2.57 -7.09
CA VAL A 36 16.78 -1.48 -6.32
C VAL A 36 18.30 -1.61 -6.35
N GLU A 37 18.83 -2.81 -6.16
CA GLU A 37 20.26 -3.09 -6.23
C GLU A 37 20.83 -2.85 -7.63
N LYS A 38 20.12 -3.32 -8.67
CA LYS A 38 20.45 -2.99 -10.07
C LYS A 38 20.32 -1.50 -10.38
N SER A 39 19.37 -0.79 -9.76
CA SER A 39 19.21 0.67 -9.96
C SER A 39 20.41 1.46 -9.41
N LYS A 40 21.06 0.97 -8.34
CA LYS A 40 22.28 1.55 -7.77
C LYS A 40 23.54 1.17 -8.56
N SER A 41 23.55 -0.02 -9.17
CA SER A 41 24.68 -0.55 -9.96
C SER A 41 24.70 -0.09 -11.43
N CYS A 42 23.55 0.25 -12.03
CA CYS A 42 23.46 0.54 -13.46
C CYS A 42 23.90 1.98 -13.83
N LYS A 43 24.78 2.10 -14.83
CA LYS A 43 25.20 3.39 -15.44
C LYS A 43 24.11 4.10 -16.25
N ASN A 44 23.08 3.38 -16.74
CA ASN A 44 22.03 3.95 -17.58
C ASN A 44 20.87 4.55 -16.76
N ILE A 45 20.68 5.87 -16.90
CA ILE A 45 19.64 6.67 -16.22
C ILE A 45 18.22 6.15 -16.52
N PHE A 46 17.95 5.68 -17.74
CA PHE A 46 16.64 5.15 -18.12
C PHE A 46 16.30 3.85 -17.39
N LYS A 47 17.24 2.91 -17.28
CA LYS A 47 17.04 1.66 -16.54
C LYS A 47 16.84 1.96 -15.05
N ARG A 48 17.60 2.91 -14.49
CA ARG A 48 17.43 3.37 -13.11
C ARG A 48 16.04 3.95 -12.85
N LYS A 49 15.53 4.82 -13.74
CA LYS A 49 14.18 5.40 -13.63
C LYS A 49 13.06 4.36 -13.79
N LEU A 50 13.20 3.43 -14.74
CA LEU A 50 12.19 2.39 -14.98
C LEU A 50 12.06 1.45 -13.77
N PHE A 51 13.18 0.98 -13.24
CA PHE A 51 13.19 0.12 -12.06
C PHE A 51 12.68 0.85 -10.82
N TYR A 52 13.02 2.14 -10.65
CA TYR A 52 12.50 2.94 -9.54
C TYR A 52 10.98 3.18 -9.64
N MET A 53 10.46 3.46 -10.84
CA MET A 53 9.01 3.63 -11.04
C MET A 53 8.20 2.36 -10.76
N LEU A 54 8.76 1.16 -11.01
CA LEU A 54 8.12 -0.11 -10.64
C LEU A 54 8.03 -0.33 -9.13
N THR A 55 8.89 0.33 -8.35
CA THR A 55 8.86 0.23 -6.87
C THR A 55 7.91 1.23 -6.20
N CYS A 56 7.48 2.28 -6.90
CA CYS A 56 6.61 3.31 -6.35
C CYS A 56 5.14 3.04 -6.71
N GLU A 57 4.26 2.98 -5.69
CA GLU A 57 2.82 2.75 -5.86
C GLU A 57 2.14 3.80 -6.73
N TYR A 58 2.54 5.07 -6.58
CA TYR A 58 2.05 6.18 -7.39
C TYR A 58 2.54 6.11 -8.84
N CYS A 59 3.79 5.73 -9.08
CA CYS A 59 4.30 5.64 -10.44
C CYS A 59 3.73 4.42 -11.17
N PHE A 60 3.60 3.30 -10.48
CA PHE A 60 3.02 2.08 -11.04
C PHE A 60 1.54 2.26 -11.41
N SER A 61 0.78 3.03 -10.63
CA SER A 61 -0.62 3.34 -10.95
C SER A 61 -0.79 4.08 -12.28
N HIS A 62 0.18 4.88 -12.72
CA HIS A 62 0.15 5.51 -14.06
C HIS A 62 0.23 4.47 -15.17
N TYR A 63 1.10 3.47 -15.04
CA TYR A 63 1.25 2.41 -16.03
C TYR A 63 -0.01 1.55 -16.11
N VAL A 64 -0.57 1.17 -14.96
CA VAL A 64 -1.81 0.38 -14.89
C VAL A 64 -2.99 1.18 -15.46
N THR A 65 -3.07 2.47 -15.15
CA THR A 65 -4.11 3.35 -15.70
C THR A 65 -3.98 3.47 -17.21
N LEU A 66 -2.77 3.72 -17.72
CA LEU A 66 -2.54 3.81 -19.17
C LEU A 66 -2.91 2.50 -19.87
N PHE A 67 -2.53 1.37 -19.30
CA PHE A 67 -2.89 0.05 -19.81
C PHE A 67 -4.41 -0.16 -19.85
N LEU A 68 -5.12 0.19 -18.77
CA LEU A 68 -6.58 0.09 -18.73
C LEU A 68 -7.25 1.05 -19.71
N LEU A 69 -6.75 2.28 -19.87
CA LEU A 69 -7.28 3.24 -20.84
C LEU A 69 -7.12 2.74 -22.29
N VAL A 70 -5.99 2.10 -22.61
CA VAL A 70 -5.75 1.53 -23.94
C VAL A 70 -6.69 0.35 -24.22
N ILE A 71 -6.95 -0.50 -23.22
CA ILE A 71 -7.85 -1.66 -23.36
C ILE A 71 -9.31 -1.22 -23.44
N THR A 72 -9.74 -0.37 -22.52
CA THR A 72 -11.14 0.05 -22.38
C THR A 72 -11.53 1.16 -23.35
N LYS A 73 -10.55 1.82 -23.98
CA LYS A 73 -10.73 3.01 -24.83
C LYS A 73 -11.59 4.08 -24.15
N TYR A 74 -11.47 4.19 -22.83
CA TYR A 74 -12.25 5.11 -22.03
C TYR A 74 -11.75 6.55 -22.22
N THR A 75 -12.66 7.46 -22.53
CA THR A 75 -12.40 8.90 -22.67
C THR A 75 -13.25 9.67 -21.69
N LEU A 76 -12.66 10.61 -20.96
CA LEU A 76 -13.40 11.49 -20.06
C LEU A 76 -13.58 12.87 -20.68
N LEU A 77 -14.81 13.38 -20.65
CA LEU A 77 -15.22 14.74 -21.02
C LEU A 77 -15.11 15.08 -22.52
N TYR A 78 -14.03 14.68 -23.19
CA TYR A 78 -13.80 14.88 -24.61
C TYR A 78 -13.59 13.53 -25.31
N PRO A 79 -14.17 13.31 -26.51
CA PRO A 79 -13.95 12.09 -27.29
C PRO A 79 -12.55 12.01 -27.93
N ASP A 80 -11.77 13.09 -27.90
CA ASP A 80 -10.44 13.19 -28.49
C ASP A 80 -9.32 12.61 -27.60
N TRP A 81 -8.09 12.59 -28.13
CA TRP A 81 -6.85 12.25 -27.39
C TRP A 81 -6.69 13.01 -26.05
N ARG A 82 -7.27 14.22 -25.95
CA ARG A 82 -7.29 15.04 -24.74
C ARG A 82 -8.06 14.38 -23.60
N GLY A 83 -9.16 13.68 -23.93
CA GLY A 83 -9.98 12.97 -22.94
C GLY A 83 -9.24 11.82 -22.29
N TYR A 84 -8.29 11.17 -23.01
CA TYR A 84 -7.43 10.14 -22.43
C TYR A 84 -6.45 10.71 -21.40
N LEU A 85 -5.88 11.89 -21.65
CA LEU A 85 -4.99 12.54 -20.68
C LEU A 85 -5.74 12.92 -19.41
N ILE A 86 -6.90 13.56 -19.56
CA ILE A 86 -7.72 13.96 -18.41
C ILE A 86 -8.18 12.73 -17.64
N ALA A 87 -8.70 11.70 -18.33
CA ALA A 87 -9.08 10.43 -17.70
C ALA A 87 -7.91 9.79 -16.95
N GLY A 88 -6.72 9.76 -17.56
CA GLY A 88 -5.53 9.16 -16.95
C GLY A 88 -5.15 9.83 -15.65
N PHE A 89 -4.95 11.16 -15.67
CA PHE A 89 -4.57 11.90 -14.47
C PHE A 89 -5.63 11.85 -13.38
N SER A 90 -6.91 11.91 -13.76
CA SER A 90 -8.01 11.82 -12.79
C SER A 90 -8.13 10.44 -12.15
N ILE A 91 -8.02 9.34 -12.93
CA ILE A 91 -8.03 7.97 -12.40
C ILE A 91 -6.86 7.75 -11.46
N VAL A 92 -5.65 8.18 -11.85
CA VAL A 92 -4.44 8.08 -11.02
C VAL A 92 -4.62 8.82 -9.70
N TRP A 93 -5.19 10.02 -9.73
CA TRP A 93 -5.43 10.81 -8.52
C TRP A 93 -6.39 10.10 -7.57
N ILE A 94 -7.51 9.58 -8.07
CA ILE A 94 -8.48 8.82 -7.27
C ILE A 94 -7.84 7.54 -6.73
N ALA A 95 -7.09 6.81 -7.55
CA ALA A 95 -6.38 5.60 -7.12
C ALA A 95 -5.38 5.90 -6.00
N ASN A 96 -4.67 7.04 -6.07
CA ASN A 96 -3.74 7.47 -5.03
C ASN A 96 -4.45 7.78 -3.70
N VAL A 97 -5.65 8.38 -3.77
CA VAL A 97 -6.51 8.58 -2.58
C VAL A 97 -6.92 7.24 -1.98
N TYR A 98 -7.37 6.28 -2.80
CA TYR A 98 -7.74 4.95 -2.33
C TYR A 98 -6.59 4.19 -1.67
N MET A 99 -5.38 4.23 -2.25
CA MET A 99 -4.19 3.63 -1.64
C MET A 99 -3.84 4.28 -0.30
N SER A 100 -3.90 5.60 -0.23
CA SER A 100 -3.57 6.34 1.00
C SER A 100 -4.53 5.99 2.14
N ILE A 101 -5.83 5.92 1.85
CA ILE A 101 -6.85 5.50 2.82
C ILE A 101 -6.60 4.07 3.27
N TYR A 102 -6.36 3.14 2.35
CA TYR A 102 -6.10 1.74 2.68
C TYR A 102 -4.84 1.58 3.55
N ASN A 103 -3.79 2.37 3.28
CA ASN A 103 -2.57 2.39 4.08
C ASN A 103 -2.84 2.85 5.52
N LEU A 104 -3.59 3.95 5.69
CA LEU A 104 -3.95 4.49 7.00
C LEU A 104 -4.72 3.45 7.83
N ILE A 105 -5.76 2.84 7.24
CA ILE A 105 -6.56 1.80 7.89
C ILE A 105 -5.67 0.63 8.35
N ARG A 106 -4.73 0.17 7.50
CA ARG A 106 -3.81 -0.91 7.88
C ARG A 106 -2.84 -0.52 8.99
N ILE A 107 -2.36 0.73 9.02
CA ILE A 107 -1.46 1.22 10.07
C ILE A 107 -2.19 1.28 11.40
N ASP A 108 -3.41 1.81 11.40
CA ASP A 108 -4.23 1.91 12.62
C ASP A 108 -4.54 0.53 13.20
N LEU A 109 -4.97 -0.42 12.35
CA LEU A 109 -5.20 -1.81 12.78
C LEU A 109 -3.95 -2.48 13.38
N LYS A 110 -2.76 -2.21 12.81
CA LYS A 110 -1.50 -2.74 13.37
C LYS A 110 -1.15 -2.08 14.70
N LYS A 111 -1.36 -0.77 14.81
CA LYS A 111 -1.09 0.00 16.03
C LYS A 111 -1.97 -0.48 17.17
N GLU A 112 -3.26 -0.69 16.90
CA GLU A 112 -4.23 -1.22 17.87
C GLU A 112 -3.82 -2.61 18.37
N LYS A 113 -3.44 -3.52 17.47
CA LYS A 113 -2.92 -4.85 17.85
C LYS A 113 -1.68 -4.79 18.74
N LEU A 114 -0.74 -3.88 18.45
CA LEU A 114 0.47 -3.71 19.26
C LEU A 114 0.17 -3.13 20.65
N ILE A 115 -0.86 -2.27 20.77
CA ILE A 115 -1.29 -1.73 22.07
C ILE A 115 -1.87 -2.85 22.92
N VAL A 116 -2.77 -3.67 22.36
CA VAL A 116 -3.38 -4.82 23.06
C VAL A 116 -2.29 -5.80 23.52
N GLN A 117 -1.33 -6.15 22.67
CA GLN A 117 -0.23 -7.05 23.05
C GLN A 117 0.62 -6.49 24.19
N LYS A 118 0.90 -5.18 24.19
CA LYS A 118 1.65 -4.53 25.28
C LYS A 118 0.87 -4.50 26.58
N GLU A 119 -0.45 -4.34 26.51
CA GLU A 119 -1.32 -4.40 27.69
C GLU A 119 -1.39 -5.83 28.25
N GLU A 120 -1.54 -6.84 27.40
CA GLU A 120 -1.48 -8.25 27.80
C GLU A 120 -0.13 -8.62 28.44
N GLU A 121 0.99 -8.17 27.87
CA GLU A 121 2.32 -8.39 28.45
C GLU A 121 2.49 -7.68 29.79
N LYS A 122 1.99 -6.45 29.94
CA LYS A 122 2.01 -5.74 31.22
C LYS A 122 1.17 -6.46 32.27
N ILE A 123 -0.02 -6.93 31.91
CA ILE A 123 -0.89 -7.68 32.83
C ILE A 123 -0.24 -9.02 33.23
N ARG A 124 0.38 -9.73 32.27
CA ARG A 124 1.11 -10.99 32.54
C ARG A 124 2.33 -10.77 33.43
N ASN A 125 3.11 -9.71 33.21
CA ASN A 125 4.27 -9.40 34.04
C ASN A 125 3.85 -8.94 35.45
N ASN A 126 2.75 -8.20 35.59
CA ASN A 126 2.26 -7.74 36.88
C ASN A 126 1.62 -8.87 37.70
N SER A 127 0.94 -9.82 37.05
CA SER A 127 0.43 -11.04 37.69
C SER A 127 1.56 -11.99 38.12
N GLY A 128 2.57 -12.19 37.27
CA GLY A 128 3.78 -12.93 37.64
C GLY A 128 4.56 -12.28 38.80
N LEU A 129 4.55 -10.94 38.90
CA LEU A 129 5.13 -10.21 40.04
C LEU A 129 4.32 -10.39 41.32
N SER A 130 2.98 -10.34 41.26
CA SER A 130 2.12 -10.60 42.43
C SER A 130 2.20 -12.05 42.92
N ASP A 131 2.39 -13.02 42.02
CA ASP A 131 2.59 -14.43 42.39
C ASP A 131 3.96 -14.65 43.06
N HIS A 132 5.00 -13.96 42.59
CA HIS A 132 6.33 -13.96 43.21
C HIS A 132 6.35 -13.30 44.61
N LEU A 133 5.65 -12.17 44.80
CA LEU A 133 5.51 -11.52 46.10
C LEU A 133 4.72 -12.36 47.11
N SER A 134 3.70 -13.08 46.64
CA SER A 134 2.88 -13.98 47.47
C SER A 134 3.64 -15.22 47.93
N SER A 135 4.58 -15.71 47.10
CA SER A 135 5.43 -16.86 47.44
C SER A 135 6.61 -16.48 48.34
N GLU A 136 7.23 -15.30 48.19
CA GLU A 136 8.26 -14.82 49.13
C GLU A 136 7.69 -14.50 50.53
N GLN A 137 6.50 -13.89 50.62
CA GLN A 137 5.86 -13.62 51.92
C GLN A 137 5.53 -14.91 52.69
N GLN A 138 5.14 -16.00 52.00
CA GLN A 138 4.88 -17.29 52.66
C GLN A 138 6.15 -17.98 53.18
N VAL A 139 7.31 -17.73 52.58
CA VAL A 139 8.60 -18.28 53.04
C VAL A 139 9.15 -17.51 54.23
N LEU A 140 8.98 -16.18 54.27
CA LEU A 140 9.46 -15.32 55.37
C LEU A 140 8.64 -15.44 56.67
N LEU A 141 7.42 -16.00 56.60
CA LEU A 141 6.52 -16.20 57.75
C LEU A 141 6.65 -17.59 58.41
N LYS A 142 7.59 -18.44 57.95
CA LYS A 142 7.94 -19.75 58.53
C LYS A 142 9.31 -19.72 59.18
#